data_AF-A0A1J1JBU9-F1
#
_entry.id   AF-A0A1J1JBU9-F1
#
_cell.length_a   1.000
_cell.length_b   1.000
_cell.length_c   1.000
_cell.angle_alpha   90.00
_cell.angle_beta   90.00
_cell.angle_gamma   90.00
#
_symmetry.space_group_name_H-M   'P 1'
#
loop_
_entity.id
_entity.type
_entity.pdbx_description
1 polymer ?
#
loop_
_entity_poly.entity_id
_entity_poly.type
_entity_poly.pdbx_seq_one_letter_code
_entity_poly.pdbx_strand_id
1 'polypeptide(L)'
;MSFSTPTLQLKISEVAQRLRLLTQINLQPHWQVINPGESDHPVEINEKEHIPWAAGKQVLKLRQKIIVPRELQGYPLIGLTLRLVLSWWAQDAQIYINNQFVQAGDLFDSYTRILLSSSVQPGDEFEIELSLISPGHDRGALVNSCCWYELSDSSKIDPSFLADELEILGIFLASENHQPDLETDLTSLGKILDIISGYILPKVPRTRGVWGDKI
;
A
#
# COMPACT_ATOMS: atom_id res chain seq x y z
N MET A 1 -10.90 5.25 31.70
CA MET A 1 -11.75 4.54 30.74
C MET A 1 -11.20 3.13 30.65
N SER A 2 -12.01 2.10 30.89
CA SER A 2 -11.66 0.70 30.61
C SER A 2 -11.88 0.45 29.11
N PHE A 3 -10.84 0.03 28.39
CA PHE A 3 -10.99 -0.40 27.00
C PHE A 3 -11.36 -1.89 27.00
N SER A 4 -12.44 -2.27 26.33
CA SER A 4 -12.65 -3.68 26.01
C SER A 4 -11.68 -4.11 24.91
N THR A 5 -11.27 -5.38 24.88
CA THR A 5 -10.38 -5.94 23.86
C THR A 5 -10.83 -5.63 22.43
N PRO A 6 -12.13 -5.77 22.07
CA PRO A 6 -12.60 -5.43 20.72
C PRO A 6 -12.47 -3.94 20.38
N THR A 7 -12.77 -3.05 21.33
CA THR A 7 -12.63 -1.59 21.12
C THR A 7 -11.17 -1.20 20.93
N LEU A 8 -10.25 -1.82 21.69
CA LEU A 8 -8.83 -1.58 21.54
C LEU A 8 -8.29 -2.09 20.20
N GLN A 9 -8.74 -3.26 19.75
CA GLN A 9 -8.35 -3.83 18.47
C GLN A 9 -8.76 -2.93 17.29
N LEU A 10 -10.01 -2.44 17.29
CA LEU A 10 -10.47 -1.48 16.28
C LEU A 10 -9.61 -0.22 16.24
N LYS A 11 -9.26 0.31 17.42
CA LYS A 11 -8.42 1.50 17.54
C LYS A 11 -6.99 1.26 17.07
N ILE A 12 -6.42 0.09 17.37
CA ILE A 12 -5.12 -0.34 16.86
C ILE A 12 -5.13 -0.34 15.34
N SER A 13 -6.11 -1.00 14.71
CA SER A 13 -6.23 -1.05 13.25
C SER A 13 -6.41 0.34 12.63
N GLU A 14 -7.22 1.22 13.25
CA GLU A 14 -7.40 2.60 12.77
C GLU A 14 -6.09 3.40 12.83
N VAL A 15 -5.35 3.32 13.94
CA VAL A 15 -4.07 4.01 14.10
C VAL A 15 -3.03 3.46 13.14
N ALA A 16 -2.93 2.13 12.99
CA ALA A 16 -2.04 1.49 12.04
C ALA A 16 -2.34 1.94 10.60
N GLN A 17 -3.61 1.96 10.20
CA GLN A 17 -4.00 2.45 8.87
C GLN A 17 -3.57 3.91 8.65
N ARG A 18 -3.81 4.79 9.63
CA ARG A 18 -3.40 6.20 9.51
C ARG A 18 -1.89 6.39 9.46
N LEU A 19 -1.12 5.56 10.17
CA LEU A 19 0.34 5.55 10.10
C LEU A 19 0.83 5.13 8.70
N ARG A 20 0.24 4.11 8.09
CA ARG A 20 0.59 3.71 6.70
C ARG A 20 0.32 4.83 5.70
N LEU A 21 -0.77 5.58 5.86
CA LEU A 21 -1.09 6.70 4.99
C LEU A 21 -0.05 7.84 5.01
N LEU A 22 0.86 7.88 5.99
CA LEU A 22 1.98 8.84 6.00
C LEU A 22 3.10 8.47 5.04
N THR A 23 3.20 7.20 4.66
CA THR A 23 4.37 6.64 3.95
C THR A 23 3.99 5.72 2.80
N GLN A 24 2.71 5.48 2.56
CA GLN A 24 2.24 4.60 1.49
C GLN A 24 1.18 5.28 0.63
N ILE A 25 1.25 5.00 -0.68
CA ILE A 25 0.22 5.39 -1.66
C ILE A 25 -0.30 4.12 -2.30
N ASN A 26 -1.61 3.90 -2.22
CA ASN A 26 -2.28 2.85 -2.99
C ASN A 26 -2.31 3.27 -4.47
N LEU A 27 -1.69 2.49 -5.35
CA LEU A 27 -1.69 2.72 -6.80
C LEU A 27 -2.78 1.92 -7.52
N GLN A 28 -3.39 0.95 -6.86
CA GLN A 28 -4.38 0.04 -7.44
C GLN A 28 -5.47 0.75 -8.27
N PRO A 29 -6.13 1.83 -7.80
CA PRO A 29 -7.20 2.49 -8.58
C PRO A 29 -6.69 3.41 -9.69
N HIS A 30 -5.38 3.62 -9.78
CA HIS A 30 -4.82 4.66 -10.64
C HIS A 30 -4.26 4.12 -11.95
N TRP A 31 -4.24 2.80 -12.14
CA TRP A 31 -3.74 2.17 -13.36
C TRP A 31 -4.65 2.45 -14.56
N GLN A 32 -4.04 2.55 -15.74
CA GLN A 32 -4.73 2.53 -17.03
C GLN A 32 -4.44 1.21 -17.74
N VAL A 33 -5.47 0.59 -18.30
CA VAL A 33 -5.35 -0.54 -19.22
C VAL A 33 -4.89 0.00 -20.57
N ILE A 34 -3.84 -0.61 -21.13
CA ILE A 34 -3.19 -0.19 -22.39
C ILE A 34 -3.03 -1.37 -23.36
N ASN A 35 -4.06 -2.22 -23.46
CA ASN A 35 -4.03 -3.40 -24.31
C ASN A 35 -3.91 -3.00 -25.80
N PRO A 36 -3.11 -3.72 -26.61
CA PRO A 36 -2.97 -3.40 -28.03
C PRO A 36 -4.30 -3.48 -28.78
N GLY A 37 -4.65 -2.42 -29.50
CA GLY A 37 -5.87 -2.35 -30.31
C GLY A 37 -7.11 -1.88 -29.56
N GLU A 38 -7.00 -1.61 -28.26
CA GLU A 38 -8.02 -0.97 -27.45
C GLU A 38 -7.60 0.47 -27.13
N SER A 39 -8.56 1.34 -26.82
CA SER A 39 -8.24 2.66 -26.27
C SER A 39 -7.91 2.53 -24.79
N ASP A 40 -6.95 3.34 -24.34
CA ASP A 40 -6.57 3.42 -22.93
C ASP A 40 -7.80 3.75 -22.07
N HIS A 41 -7.98 3.02 -20.97
CA HIS A 41 -9.10 3.21 -20.05
C HIS A 41 -8.72 2.85 -18.62
N PRO A 42 -9.39 3.43 -17.60
CA PRO A 42 -9.09 3.11 -16.20
C PRO A 42 -9.42 1.65 -15.88
N VAL A 43 -8.69 1.10 -14.92
CA VAL A 43 -8.94 -0.26 -14.42
C VAL A 43 -10.25 -0.35 -13.63
N GLU A 44 -10.88 -1.52 -13.68
CA GLU A 44 -11.96 -1.88 -12.76
C GLU A 44 -11.39 -2.59 -11.53
N ILE A 45 -11.88 -2.23 -10.34
CA ILE A 45 -11.52 -2.87 -9.08
C ILE A 45 -12.71 -3.70 -8.57
N ASN A 46 -12.42 -4.93 -8.12
CA ASN A 46 -13.44 -5.79 -7.54
C ASN A 46 -13.61 -5.59 -6.02
N GLU A 47 -14.55 -6.33 -5.43
CA GLU A 47 -14.85 -6.28 -3.97
C GLU A 47 -13.67 -6.67 -3.07
N LYS A 48 -12.65 -7.33 -3.61
CA LYS A 48 -11.40 -7.68 -2.90
C LYS A 48 -10.30 -6.65 -3.12
N GLU A 49 -10.62 -5.51 -3.72
CA GLU A 49 -9.68 -4.47 -4.10
C GLU A 49 -8.62 -4.91 -5.14
N HIS A 50 -8.86 -6.00 -5.87
CA HIS A 50 -7.96 -6.44 -6.94
C HIS A 50 -8.35 -5.83 -8.27
N ILE A 51 -7.41 -5.80 -9.23
CA ILE A 51 -7.72 -5.58 -10.66
C ILE A 51 -7.82 -6.96 -11.32
N PRO A 52 -9.02 -7.50 -11.56
CA PRO A 52 -9.19 -8.82 -12.15
C PRO A 52 -9.17 -8.76 -13.68
N TRP A 53 -8.77 -9.86 -14.33
CA TRP A 53 -9.03 -10.06 -15.76
C TRP A 53 -9.36 -11.53 -16.07
N ALA A 54 -9.81 -11.79 -17.29
CA ALA A 54 -10.32 -13.10 -17.69
C ALA A 54 -9.25 -14.21 -17.63
N ALA A 55 -9.70 -15.44 -17.36
CA ALA A 55 -8.88 -16.65 -17.43
C ALA A 55 -8.53 -17.00 -18.88
N GLY A 56 -7.64 -17.98 -19.07
CA GLY A 56 -7.34 -18.54 -20.39
C GLY A 56 -6.16 -17.86 -21.08
N LYS A 57 -5.09 -17.57 -20.33
CA LYS A 57 -3.85 -16.98 -20.85
C LYS A 57 -4.05 -15.63 -21.52
N GLN A 58 -4.99 -14.85 -20.99
CA GLN A 58 -5.26 -13.49 -21.47
C GLN A 58 -4.20 -12.54 -20.95
N VAL A 59 -3.75 -11.64 -21.83
CA VAL A 59 -2.79 -10.59 -21.51
C VAL A 59 -3.55 -9.37 -20.99
N LEU A 60 -3.12 -8.83 -19.86
CA LEU A 60 -3.48 -7.51 -19.37
C LEU A 60 -2.22 -6.65 -19.35
N LYS A 61 -2.25 -5.53 -20.08
CA LYS A 61 -1.21 -4.50 -20.01
C LYS A 61 -1.70 -3.30 -19.23
N LEU A 62 -0.91 -2.85 -18.26
CA LEU A 62 -1.23 -1.72 -17.41
C LEU A 62 -0.12 -0.67 -17.48
N ARG A 63 -0.49 0.62 -17.42
CA ARG A 63 0.44 1.75 -17.29
C ARG A 63 0.07 2.65 -16.11
N GLN A 64 1.09 3.16 -15.43
CA GLN A 64 0.99 4.17 -14.39
C GLN A 64 2.14 5.16 -14.49
N LYS A 65 1.88 6.44 -14.22
CA LYS A 65 2.91 7.44 -13.97
C LYS A 65 2.89 7.84 -12.49
N ILE A 66 4.01 7.61 -11.80
CA ILE A 66 4.20 8.06 -10.42
C ILE A 66 4.92 9.40 -10.48
N ILE A 67 4.36 10.41 -9.81
CA ILE A 67 5.02 11.70 -9.54
C ILE A 67 5.15 11.81 -8.03
N VAL A 68 6.38 11.92 -7.53
CA VAL A 68 6.64 11.95 -6.09
C VAL A 68 6.05 13.24 -5.48
N PRO A 69 5.09 13.13 -4.54
CA PRO A 69 4.55 14.30 -3.88
C PRO A 69 5.55 14.85 -2.86
N ARG A 70 5.36 16.11 -2.45
CA ARG A 70 6.17 16.73 -1.39
C ARG A 70 5.99 16.00 -0.05
N GLU A 71 4.75 15.63 0.24
CA GLU A 71 4.33 15.07 1.51
C GLU A 71 3.11 14.16 1.34
N LEU A 72 2.91 13.24 2.28
CA LEU A 72 1.67 12.49 2.42
C LEU A 72 1.08 12.78 3.78
N GLN A 73 -0.15 13.30 3.78
CA GLN A 73 -0.80 13.77 5.00
C GLN A 73 0.11 14.73 5.80
N GLY A 74 0.93 15.58 5.17
CA GLY A 74 1.87 16.45 5.90
C GLY A 74 3.14 15.77 6.44
N TYR A 75 3.35 14.47 6.21
CA TYR A 75 4.62 13.81 6.44
C TYR A 75 5.56 14.00 5.24
N PRO A 76 6.74 14.62 5.42
CA PRO A 76 7.63 14.96 4.31
C PRO A 76 8.27 13.70 3.72
N LEU A 77 8.28 13.60 2.38
CA LEU A 77 8.83 12.44 1.68
C LEU A 77 10.27 12.61 1.19
N ILE A 78 10.77 13.85 1.15
CA ILE A 78 12.10 14.17 0.64
C ILE A 78 13.18 13.34 1.35
N GLY A 79 14.06 12.72 0.57
CA GLY A 79 15.16 11.90 1.08
C GLY A 79 14.79 10.48 1.50
N LEU A 80 13.51 10.11 1.47
CA LEU A 80 13.08 8.73 1.71
C LEU A 80 13.41 7.82 0.52
N THR A 81 13.56 6.53 0.80
CA THR A 81 13.64 5.50 -0.24
C THR A 81 12.24 5.23 -0.78
N LEU A 82 12.06 5.26 -2.09
CA LEU A 82 10.80 4.88 -2.74
C LEU A 82 10.90 3.49 -3.35
N ARG A 83 9.96 2.62 -2.97
CA ARG A 83 9.78 1.31 -3.56
C ARG A 83 8.40 1.16 -4.19
N LEU A 84 8.34 0.49 -5.33
CA LEU A 84 7.12 -0.07 -5.90
C LEU A 84 6.92 -1.47 -5.33
N VAL A 85 5.78 -1.70 -4.69
CA VAL A 85 5.41 -2.98 -4.09
C VAL A 85 4.23 -3.55 -4.86
N LEU A 86 4.41 -4.74 -5.42
CA LEU A 86 3.42 -5.42 -6.24
C LEU A 86 3.22 -6.84 -5.73
N SER A 87 1.98 -7.33 -5.84
CA SER A 87 1.69 -8.76 -5.85
C SER A 87 0.65 -9.11 -6.90
N TRP A 88 0.71 -10.32 -7.42
CA TRP A 88 -0.14 -10.76 -8.53
C TRP A 88 -0.54 -12.23 -8.45
N TRP A 89 -1.61 -12.55 -9.13
CA TRP A 89 -1.99 -13.89 -9.53
C TRP A 89 -1.97 -13.96 -11.06
N ALA A 90 -0.82 -14.32 -11.62
CA ALA A 90 -0.56 -14.34 -13.05
C ALA A 90 0.43 -15.48 -13.37
N GLN A 91 0.25 -16.13 -14.51
CA GLN A 91 1.17 -17.15 -15.03
C GLN A 91 2.52 -16.55 -15.44
N ASP A 92 2.51 -15.31 -15.91
CA ASP A 92 3.69 -14.53 -16.23
C ASP A 92 3.39 -13.06 -15.90
N ALA A 93 4.30 -12.41 -15.21
CA ALA A 93 4.23 -11.00 -14.88
C ALA A 93 5.57 -10.37 -15.25
N GLN A 94 5.53 -9.34 -16.11
CA GLN A 94 6.70 -8.59 -16.53
C GLN A 94 6.53 -7.13 -16.14
N ILE A 95 7.60 -6.56 -15.58
CA ILE A 95 7.58 -5.24 -14.99
C ILE A 95 8.63 -4.38 -15.69
N TYR A 96 8.18 -3.22 -16.16
CA TYR A 96 8.98 -2.24 -16.86
C TYR A 96 8.94 -0.92 -16.13
N ILE A 97 10.09 -0.27 -15.99
CA ILE A 97 10.25 1.06 -15.39
C ILE A 97 10.93 1.94 -16.42
N ASN A 98 10.34 3.08 -16.76
CA ASN A 98 10.81 4.00 -17.78
C ASN A 98 11.14 3.29 -19.10
N ASN A 99 10.23 2.41 -19.53
CA ASN A 99 10.35 1.57 -20.73
C ASN A 99 11.49 0.54 -20.73
N GLN A 100 12.13 0.30 -19.58
CA GLN A 100 13.17 -0.70 -19.41
C GLN A 100 12.63 -1.90 -18.63
N PHE A 101 12.88 -3.12 -19.13
CA PHE A 101 12.57 -4.33 -18.39
C PHE A 101 13.40 -4.40 -17.11
N VAL A 102 12.75 -4.60 -15.96
CA VAL A 102 13.40 -4.67 -14.65
C VAL A 102 13.31 -6.05 -14.04
N GLN A 103 12.14 -6.67 -14.08
CA GLN A 103 11.91 -7.96 -13.43
C GLN A 103 10.75 -8.71 -14.08
N ALA A 104 10.77 -10.04 -13.95
CA ALA A 104 9.62 -10.90 -14.19
C ALA A 104 9.37 -11.85 -12.99
N GLY A 105 8.19 -12.46 -12.95
CA GLY A 105 7.84 -13.54 -12.03
C GLY A 105 6.57 -14.25 -12.49
N ASP A 106 6.22 -15.35 -11.82
CA ASP A 106 5.08 -16.21 -12.16
C ASP A 106 4.14 -16.39 -10.96
N LEU A 107 3.38 -17.49 -10.93
CA LEU A 107 2.47 -17.81 -9.83
C LEU A 107 3.18 -18.10 -8.51
N PHE A 108 4.42 -18.57 -8.55
CA PHE A 108 5.22 -18.89 -7.38
C PHE A 108 6.06 -17.70 -6.93
N ASP A 109 6.51 -16.88 -7.88
CA ASP A 109 7.23 -15.63 -7.64
C ASP A 109 6.29 -14.41 -7.71
N SER A 110 5.20 -14.43 -6.94
CA SER A 110 4.04 -13.55 -7.07
C SER A 110 4.10 -12.22 -6.30
N TYR A 111 5.28 -11.84 -5.80
CA TYR A 111 5.49 -10.64 -5.00
C TYR A 111 6.84 -10.00 -5.30
N THR A 112 6.89 -8.67 -5.37
CA THR A 112 8.17 -7.95 -5.46
C THR A 112 8.14 -6.58 -4.78
N ARG A 113 9.34 -6.10 -4.45
CA ARG A 113 9.63 -4.75 -3.96
C ARG A 113 10.76 -4.14 -4.78
N ILE A 114 10.42 -3.36 -5.79
CA ILE A 114 11.38 -2.74 -6.71
C ILE A 114 11.80 -1.38 -6.17
N LEU A 115 13.10 -1.14 -6.07
CA LEU A 115 13.65 0.18 -5.74
C LEU A 115 13.45 1.13 -6.93
N LEU A 116 12.69 2.20 -6.75
CA LEU A 116 12.56 3.27 -7.73
C LEU A 116 13.59 4.39 -7.49
N SER A 117 13.80 4.76 -6.22
CA SER A 117 14.80 5.75 -5.82
C SER A 117 15.27 5.49 -4.40
N SER A 118 16.57 5.67 -4.14
CA SER A 118 17.15 5.56 -2.80
C SER A 118 16.99 6.82 -1.95
N SER A 119 16.61 7.94 -2.58
CA SER A 119 16.42 9.24 -1.91
C SER A 119 15.62 10.16 -2.83
N VAL A 120 14.30 10.16 -2.70
CA VAL A 120 13.41 10.92 -3.59
C VAL A 120 13.49 12.43 -3.39
N GLN A 121 13.22 13.16 -4.46
CA GLN A 121 12.88 14.58 -4.46
C GLN A 121 11.41 14.78 -4.89
N PRO A 122 10.72 15.80 -4.37
CA PRO A 122 9.39 16.15 -4.86
C PRO A 122 9.43 16.45 -6.37
N GLY A 123 8.54 15.82 -7.14
CA GLY A 123 8.49 15.93 -8.59
C GLY A 123 9.29 14.89 -9.36
N ASP A 124 10.04 13.99 -8.70
CA ASP A 124 10.62 12.83 -9.37
C ASP A 124 9.51 12.02 -10.07
N GLU A 125 9.78 11.53 -11.28
CA GLU A 125 8.80 10.84 -12.11
C GLU A 125 9.26 9.42 -12.48
N PHE A 126 8.31 8.47 -12.47
CA PHE A 126 8.53 7.09 -12.88
C PHE A 126 7.36 6.61 -13.73
N GLU A 127 7.63 6.17 -14.96
CA GLU A 127 6.67 5.47 -15.80
C GLU A 127 6.76 3.98 -15.53
N ILE A 128 5.64 3.36 -15.17
CA ILE A 128 5.55 1.94 -14.82
C ILE A 128 4.64 1.27 -15.82
N GLU A 129 5.10 0.18 -16.43
CA GLU A 129 4.26 -0.70 -17.24
C GLU A 129 4.32 -2.13 -16.72
N LEU A 130 3.17 -2.78 -16.69
CA LEU A 130 3.01 -4.19 -16.36
C LEU A 130 2.46 -4.93 -17.56
N SER A 131 2.99 -6.12 -17.83
CA SER A 131 2.39 -7.08 -18.75
C SER A 131 2.13 -8.38 -17.99
N LEU A 132 0.86 -8.70 -17.79
CA LEU A 132 0.41 -9.81 -16.95
C LEU A 132 -0.37 -10.82 -17.79
N ILE A 133 -0.03 -12.10 -17.69
CA ILE A 133 -0.74 -13.19 -18.38
C ILE A 133 -1.52 -13.99 -17.36
N SER A 134 -2.83 -14.13 -17.51
CA SER A 134 -3.63 -14.96 -16.59
C SER A 134 -3.27 -16.45 -16.69
N PRO A 135 -3.50 -17.24 -15.64
CA PRO A 135 -3.45 -18.69 -15.74
C PRO A 135 -4.43 -19.25 -16.80
N GLY A 136 -4.22 -20.51 -17.18
CA GLY A 136 -5.10 -21.18 -18.14
C GLY A 136 -6.53 -21.40 -17.60
N HIS A 137 -6.65 -21.80 -16.33
CA HIS A 137 -7.93 -22.21 -15.74
C HIS A 137 -8.56 -21.16 -14.82
N ASP A 138 -7.75 -20.26 -14.25
CA ASP A 138 -8.19 -19.26 -13.29
C ASP A 138 -8.07 -17.84 -13.86
N ARG A 139 -8.90 -16.94 -13.33
CA ARG A 139 -8.84 -15.51 -13.63
C ARG A 139 -7.53 -14.94 -13.09
N GLY A 140 -6.91 -14.03 -13.83
CA GLY A 140 -5.74 -13.29 -13.34
C GLY A 140 -6.17 -12.15 -12.40
N ALA A 141 -5.25 -11.72 -11.55
CA ALA A 141 -5.45 -10.54 -10.71
C ALA A 141 -4.14 -9.81 -10.41
N LEU A 142 -4.13 -8.47 -10.48
CA LEU A 142 -3.15 -7.67 -9.76
C LEU A 142 -3.72 -7.54 -8.36
N VAL A 143 -3.06 -8.16 -7.40
CA VAL A 143 -3.58 -8.33 -6.03
C VAL A 143 -3.28 -7.11 -5.20
N ASN A 144 -2.08 -6.55 -5.33
CA ASN A 144 -1.69 -5.34 -4.63
C ASN A 144 -0.73 -4.50 -5.49
N SER A 145 -0.84 -3.18 -5.37
CA SER A 145 0.04 -2.22 -6.02
C SER A 145 0.16 -0.95 -5.19
N CYS A 146 1.32 -0.73 -4.58
CA CYS A 146 1.57 0.42 -3.71
C CYS A 146 2.95 1.04 -3.93
N CYS A 147 3.06 2.34 -3.67
CA CYS A 147 4.33 2.98 -3.38
C CYS A 147 4.58 2.97 -1.89
N TRP A 148 5.76 2.54 -1.46
CA TRP A 148 6.24 2.64 -0.08
C TRP A 148 7.41 3.62 0.00
N TYR A 149 7.29 4.60 0.87
CA TYR A 149 8.33 5.58 1.21
C TYR A 149 8.93 5.20 2.56
N GLU A 150 10.18 4.77 2.53
CA GLU A 150 10.86 4.11 3.65
C GLU A 150 12.04 4.94 4.12
N LEU A 151 12.33 4.89 5.43
CA LEU A 151 13.61 5.37 5.92
C LEU A 151 14.72 4.44 5.44
N SER A 152 15.79 5.02 4.88
CA SER A 152 16.97 4.27 4.43
C SER A 152 17.84 3.76 5.58
N ASP A 153 17.67 4.33 6.78
CA ASP A 153 18.38 3.94 8.00
C ASP A 153 17.54 2.97 8.83
N SER A 154 17.95 1.70 8.85
CA SER A 154 17.26 0.62 9.55
C SER A 154 17.29 0.73 11.09
N SER A 155 18.08 1.65 11.65
CA SER A 155 18.05 1.95 13.09
C SER A 155 16.90 2.86 13.49
N LYS A 156 16.20 3.47 12.52
CA LYS A 156 15.07 4.36 12.74
C LYS A 156 13.75 3.64 12.50
N ILE A 157 12.73 4.08 13.23
CA ILE A 157 11.35 3.60 13.08
C ILE A 157 10.62 4.56 12.16
N ASP A 158 10.14 4.06 11.02
CA ASP A 158 9.19 4.80 10.18
C ASP A 158 7.73 4.47 10.57
N PRO A 159 6.76 5.30 10.14
CA PRO A 159 5.34 5.07 10.45
C PRO A 159 4.81 3.70 10.00
N SER A 160 5.27 3.16 8.87
CA SER A 160 4.80 1.86 8.36
C SER A 160 5.28 0.71 9.25
N PHE A 161 6.52 0.74 9.72
CA PHE A 161 7.01 -0.23 10.70
C PHE A 161 6.15 -0.24 11.96
N LEU A 162 5.88 0.94 12.54
CA LEU A 162 5.02 1.03 13.73
C LEU A 162 3.60 0.51 13.46
N ALA A 163 3.06 0.75 12.26
CA ALA A 163 1.76 0.23 11.87
C ALA A 163 1.74 -1.31 11.86
N ASP A 164 2.77 -1.94 11.29
CA ASP A 164 2.88 -3.39 11.22
C ASP A 164 3.01 -4.01 12.63
N GLU A 165 3.85 -3.43 13.50
CA GLU A 165 3.98 -3.88 14.90
C GLU A 165 2.68 -3.73 15.69
N LEU A 166 1.94 -2.64 15.47
CA LEU A 166 0.62 -2.43 16.08
C LEU A 166 -0.38 -3.50 15.61
N GLU A 167 -0.40 -3.86 14.34
CA GLU A 167 -1.29 -4.92 13.85
C GLU A 167 -0.92 -6.30 14.37
N ILE A 168 0.37 -6.63 14.45
CA ILE A 168 0.85 -7.87 15.08
C ILE A 168 0.36 -7.92 16.53
N LEU A 169 0.51 -6.83 17.29
CA LEU A 169 -0.01 -6.72 18.64
C LEU A 169 -1.53 -6.92 18.67
N GLY A 170 -2.27 -6.33 17.74
CA GLY A 170 -3.71 -6.52 17.59
C GLY A 170 -4.12 -7.98 17.40
N ILE A 171 -3.34 -8.76 16.64
CA ILE A 171 -3.55 -10.21 16.45
C ILE A 171 -3.33 -10.96 17.78
N PHE A 172 -2.25 -10.66 18.51
CA PHE A 172 -1.99 -11.29 19.80
C PHE A 172 -3.08 -10.98 20.82
N LEU A 173 -3.57 -9.73 20.85
CA LEU A 173 -4.66 -9.31 21.73
C LEU A 173 -6.00 -9.98 21.39
N ALA A 174 -6.21 -10.40 20.14
CA ALA A 174 -7.41 -11.14 19.76
C ALA A 174 -7.35 -12.63 20.14
N SER A 175 -6.18 -13.15 20.53
CA SER A 175 -6.02 -14.57 20.86
C SER A 175 -6.51 -14.88 22.28
N GLU A 176 -7.39 -15.87 22.44
CA GLU A 176 -8.06 -16.22 23.70
C GLU A 176 -7.12 -16.68 24.85
N ASN A 177 -5.82 -16.89 24.56
CA ASN A 177 -4.83 -17.44 25.48
C ASN A 177 -4.02 -16.38 26.27
N HIS A 178 -4.36 -15.10 26.16
CA HIS A 178 -3.66 -14.03 26.88
C HIS A 178 -3.91 -14.08 28.41
N GLN A 179 -2.85 -13.85 29.18
CA GLN A 179 -2.79 -13.98 30.64
C GLN A 179 -3.59 -12.86 31.36
N PRO A 180 -4.22 -13.12 32.53
CA PRO A 180 -5.32 -12.31 33.03
C PRO A 180 -4.95 -11.02 33.78
N ASP A 181 -3.76 -10.43 33.61
CA ASP A 181 -3.37 -9.20 34.33
C ASP A 181 -2.79 -8.10 33.42
N LEU A 182 -3.46 -7.86 32.29
CA LEU A 182 -3.04 -6.88 31.27
C LEU A 182 -3.82 -5.55 31.34
N GLU A 183 -4.81 -5.39 32.22
CA GLU A 183 -5.72 -4.24 32.18
C GLU A 183 -5.02 -2.88 32.30
N THR A 184 -3.98 -2.80 33.14
CA THR A 184 -3.17 -1.57 33.30
C THR A 184 -2.35 -1.26 32.05
N ASP A 185 -1.79 -2.28 31.41
CA ASP A 185 -1.00 -2.15 30.18
C ASP A 185 -1.88 -1.80 28.98
N LEU A 186 -3.05 -2.44 28.86
CA LEU A 186 -4.06 -2.12 27.83
C LEU A 186 -4.60 -0.70 27.98
N THR A 187 -4.80 -0.24 29.21
CA THR A 187 -5.20 1.16 29.48
C THR A 187 -4.10 2.14 29.09
N SER A 188 -2.83 1.80 29.35
CA SER A 188 -1.68 2.61 28.98
C SER A 188 -1.50 2.68 27.46
N LEU A 189 -1.62 1.53 26.78
CA LEU A 189 -1.61 1.45 25.32
C LEU A 189 -2.74 2.28 24.71
N GLY A 190 -3.96 2.16 25.24
CA GLY A 190 -5.11 2.95 24.78
C GLY A 190 -4.85 4.46 24.83
N LYS A 191 -4.20 4.96 25.88
CA LYS A 191 -3.78 6.36 26.00
C LYS A 191 -2.69 6.73 25.00
N ILE A 192 -1.69 5.86 24.78
CA ILE A 192 -0.64 6.09 23.78
C ILE A 192 -1.27 6.21 22.39
N LEU A 193 -2.21 5.33 22.05
CA LEU A 193 -2.94 5.38 20.78
C LEU A 193 -3.76 6.68 20.64
N ASP A 194 -4.35 7.20 21.73
CA ASP A 194 -5.02 8.51 21.71
C ASP A 194 -4.03 9.65 21.43
N ILE A 195 -2.83 9.59 22.02
CA ILE A 195 -1.80 10.61 21.80
C ILE A 195 -1.34 10.58 20.34
N ILE A 196 -1.03 9.39 19.81
CA ILE A 196 -0.64 9.21 18.41
C ILE A 196 -1.75 9.72 17.50
N SER A 197 -2.99 9.27 17.71
CA SER A 197 -4.15 9.62 16.90
C SER A 197 -4.49 11.11 16.93
N GLY A 198 -4.45 11.74 18.10
CA GLY A 198 -4.97 13.09 18.33
C GLY A 198 -3.96 14.22 18.17
N TYR A 199 -2.68 13.95 18.40
CA TYR A 199 -1.64 14.99 18.47
C TYR A 199 -0.49 14.79 17.48
N ILE A 200 -0.15 13.54 17.15
CA ILE A 200 1.00 13.24 16.28
C ILE A 200 0.54 13.08 14.84
N LEU A 201 -0.54 12.32 14.65
CA LEU A 201 -1.09 12.09 13.33
C LEU A 201 -1.90 13.30 12.86
N PRO A 202 -1.74 13.70 11.59
CA PRO A 202 -2.54 14.74 10.96
C PRO A 202 -4.03 14.43 11.16
N LYS A 203 -4.81 15.45 11.47
CA LYS A 203 -6.27 15.31 11.48
C LYS A 203 -6.70 15.06 10.05
N VAL A 204 -7.45 13.97 9.83
CA VAL A 204 -8.04 13.67 8.53
C VAL A 204 -8.79 14.92 8.07
N PRO A 205 -8.37 15.58 6.98
CA PRO A 205 -9.13 16.69 6.47
C PRO A 205 -10.50 16.15 6.05
N ARG A 206 -11.59 16.83 6.43
CA ARG A 206 -12.92 16.55 5.87
C ARG A 206 -12.89 16.96 4.39
N THR A 207 -12.35 16.12 3.51
CA THR A 207 -12.33 16.42 2.09
C THR A 207 -13.72 16.19 1.49
N ARG A 208 -14.42 17.29 1.19
CA ARG A 208 -15.23 17.32 -0.03
C ARG A 208 -14.25 17.12 -1.19
N GLY A 209 -14.51 16.11 -2.02
CA GLY A 209 -13.66 15.80 -3.17
C GLY A 209 -13.51 17.01 -4.08
N VAL A 210 -12.27 17.43 -4.29
CA VAL A 210 -11.83 18.19 -5.46
C VAL A 210 -10.35 17.83 -5.68
N TRP A 211 -10.10 16.76 -6.44
CA TRP A 211 -8.86 16.66 -7.20
C TRP A 211 -9.18 17.28 -8.55
N GLY A 212 -8.60 18.45 -8.79
CA GLY A 212 -8.85 19.24 -9.97
C GLY A 212 -8.16 18.64 -11.18
N ASP A 213 -8.94 18.50 -12.25
CA ASP A 213 -8.46 18.58 -13.62
C ASP A 213 -7.49 19.76 -13.77
N LYS A 214 -6.33 19.48 -14.35
CA LYS A 214 -5.67 20.37 -15.32
C LYS A 214 -4.58 19.60 -16.06
N ILE A 215 -4.97 19.16 -17.26
CA ILE A 215 -4.23 19.04 -18.54
C ILE A 215 -2.77 18.62 -18.43
#